data_AF-A0A6I7WW98-F1
#
_entry.id   AF-A0A6I7WW98-F1
#
_cell.length_a   1.000
_cell.length_b   1.000
_cell.length_c   1.000
_cell.angle_alpha   90.00
_cell.angle_beta   90.00
_cell.angle_gamma   90.00
#
_symmetry.space_group_name_H-M   'P 1'
#
loop_
_entity.id
_entity.type
_entity.pdbx_description
1 polymer ?
#
loop_
_entity_poly.entity_id
_entity_poly.type
_entity_poly.pdbx_seq_one_letter_code
_entity_poly.pdbx_strand_id
1 'polypeptide(L)'
;VAAIEEREKSCQQFAHTTLLILMQKGYPVEAFTEPDKITEIKGTAKLVKMEHTLNVINSDDISDVEYTKLQHANKILESEYFSIEKHECKSQLALDNEPLEEDVLFWDGGRIKPALERFEIVTAQTNDISMLDEYESETMTAAKDKSYATSQKIIFSSVMNLLQDKKQQKANPLEPQTDKLSITKETLHLSVISDNTKPSLKRYNSERITAAIDYLIANYAEASAAGLGNFKSLNRKYDARTLGYFLKRFGLKHSAVGDNKDRKYQITEESVLMMKGITNRRQIKQISVFKQANEFNFKSVTNEVST
;
A
#
# COMPACT_ATOMS: atom_id res chain seq x y z
N VAL A 1 -27.08 2.52 26.33
CA VAL A 1 -26.58 3.32 27.47
C VAL A 1 -25.30 2.69 28.02
N ALA A 2 -25.33 1.46 28.53
CA ALA A 2 -24.14 0.76 29.04
C ALA A 2 -22.94 0.68 28.07
N ALA A 3 -23.14 0.35 26.79
CA ALA A 3 -22.05 0.27 25.80
C ALA A 3 -21.42 1.63 25.43
N ILE A 4 -22.14 2.73 25.66
CA ILE A 4 -21.62 4.09 25.42
C ILE A 4 -20.74 4.50 26.61
N GLU A 5 -21.20 4.26 27.83
CA GLU A 5 -20.44 4.51 29.06
C GLU A 5 -19.14 3.67 29.13
N GLU A 6 -19.19 2.43 28.66
CA GLU A 6 -18.02 1.55 28.60
C GLU A 6 -16.99 2.02 27.58
N ARG A 7 -17.45 2.53 26.42
CA ARG A 7 -16.59 3.17 25.42
C ARG A 7 -15.96 4.45 25.96
N GLU A 8 -16.72 5.29 26.66
CA GLU A 8 -16.20 6.54 27.26
C GLU A 8 -15.13 6.25 28.33
N LYS A 9 -15.37 5.28 29.22
CA LYS A 9 -14.37 4.84 30.20
C LYS A 9 -13.10 4.30 29.53
N SER A 10 -13.24 3.51 28.46
CA SER A 10 -12.11 3.00 27.70
C SER A 10 -11.29 4.12 27.06
N CYS A 11 -11.95 5.13 26.46
CA CYS A 11 -11.28 6.31 25.91
C CYS A 11 -10.56 7.13 26.98
N GLN A 12 -11.17 7.32 28.16
CA GLN A 12 -10.54 8.03 29.29
C GLN A 12 -9.32 7.29 29.83
N GLN A 13 -9.40 5.96 29.99
CA GLN A 13 -8.27 5.13 30.40
C GLN A 13 -7.13 5.17 29.38
N PHE A 14 -7.46 5.09 28.07
CA PHE A 14 -6.47 5.22 27.01
C PHE A 14 -5.75 6.56 27.09
N ALA A 15 -6.51 7.68 27.15
CA ALA A 15 -5.94 9.02 27.24
C ALA A 15 -5.06 9.18 28.50
N HIS A 16 -5.54 8.73 29.67
CA HIS A 16 -4.77 8.82 30.92
C HIS A 16 -3.47 8.02 30.85
N THR A 17 -3.53 6.79 30.32
CA THR A 17 -2.35 5.93 30.17
C THR A 17 -1.34 6.56 29.21
N THR A 18 -1.80 7.11 28.09
CA THR A 18 -0.94 7.83 27.14
C THR A 18 -0.28 9.04 27.79
N LEU A 19 -1.02 9.86 28.54
CA LEU A 19 -0.47 11.01 29.26
C LEU A 19 0.61 10.61 30.27
N LEU A 20 0.37 9.55 31.05
CA LEU A 20 1.35 9.01 31.99
C LEU A 20 2.63 8.55 31.28
N ILE A 21 2.51 7.86 30.14
CA ILE A 21 3.66 7.43 29.34
C ILE A 21 4.44 8.65 28.81
N LEU A 22 3.76 9.68 28.34
CA LEU A 22 4.38 10.91 27.85
C LEU A 22 5.16 11.62 28.98
N MET A 23 4.54 11.77 30.16
CA MET A 23 5.20 12.33 31.34
C MET A 23 6.41 11.50 31.79
N GLN A 24 6.29 10.16 31.83
CA GLN A 24 7.40 9.27 32.18
C GLN A 24 8.57 9.36 31.19
N LYS A 25 8.28 9.59 29.91
CA LYS A 25 9.31 9.78 28.88
C LYS A 25 9.94 11.18 28.91
N GLY A 26 9.46 12.08 29.77
CA GLY A 26 9.97 13.44 29.95
C GLY A 26 9.40 14.45 28.96
N TYR A 27 8.31 14.11 28.25
CA TYR A 27 7.64 15.08 27.39
C TYR A 27 6.82 16.06 28.25
N PRO A 28 6.91 17.38 28.00
CA PRO A 28 6.06 18.36 28.65
C PRO A 28 4.62 18.13 28.21
N VAL A 29 3.73 17.93 29.19
CA VAL A 29 2.30 17.78 28.98
C VAL A 29 1.64 19.05 29.48
N GLU A 30 1.16 19.88 28.56
CA GLU A 30 0.39 21.08 28.90
C GLU A 30 -1.10 20.82 28.70
N ALA A 31 -1.90 21.23 29.69
CA ALA A 31 -3.35 21.23 29.54
C ALA A 31 -3.73 22.32 28.53
N PHE A 32 -4.13 21.90 27.34
CA PHE A 32 -4.77 22.82 26.41
C PHE A 32 -6.13 23.25 26.99
N THR A 33 -6.42 24.54 26.96
CA THR A 33 -7.80 25.04 27.10
C THR A 33 -8.67 24.30 26.10
N GLU A 34 -9.82 23.77 26.55
CA GLU A 34 -10.77 23.09 25.66
C GLU A 34 -11.00 23.97 24.43
N PRO A 35 -10.61 23.52 23.22
CA PRO A 35 -10.79 24.33 22.03
C PRO A 35 -12.28 24.47 21.78
N ASP A 36 -12.77 25.70 21.73
CA ASP A 36 -14.20 26.02 21.65
C ASP A 36 -14.85 25.51 20.36
N LYS A 37 -14.07 25.05 19.35
CA LYS A 37 -14.57 24.55 18.06
C LYS A 37 -13.73 23.41 17.46
N ILE A 38 -14.40 22.44 16.82
CA ILE A 38 -13.81 21.36 15.98
C ILE A 38 -12.86 21.92 14.89
N THR A 39 -13.10 23.14 14.42
CA THR A 39 -12.25 23.85 13.45
C THR A 39 -10.85 24.16 14.01
N GLU A 40 -10.73 24.49 15.28
CA GLU A 40 -9.45 24.75 15.94
C GLU A 40 -8.65 23.46 16.07
N ILE A 41 -9.28 22.35 16.49
CA ILE A 41 -8.65 21.03 16.55
C ILE A 41 -8.09 20.61 15.18
N LYS A 42 -8.87 20.81 14.10
CA LYS A 42 -8.42 20.51 12.72
C LYS A 42 -7.29 21.42 12.27
N GLY A 43 -7.32 22.70 12.69
CA GLY A 43 -6.24 23.66 12.44
C GLY A 43 -4.94 23.23 13.12
N THR A 44 -5.00 22.88 14.40
CA THR A 44 -3.84 22.43 15.19
C THR A 44 -3.25 21.14 14.64
N ALA A 45 -4.07 20.14 14.30
CA ALA A 45 -3.58 18.89 13.71
C ALA A 45 -2.86 19.12 12.38
N LYS A 46 -3.32 20.09 11.57
CA LYS A 46 -2.66 20.47 10.32
C LYS A 46 -1.32 21.14 10.59
N LEU A 47 -1.26 22.06 11.56
CA LEU A 47 -0.02 22.74 11.95
C LEU A 47 1.04 21.75 12.46
N VAL A 48 0.66 20.85 13.37
CA VAL A 48 1.56 19.80 13.88
C VAL A 48 2.10 18.92 12.75
N LYS A 49 1.24 18.56 11.78
CA LYS A 49 1.69 17.78 10.61
C LYS A 49 2.70 18.55 9.75
N MET A 50 2.46 19.84 9.53
CA MET A 50 3.38 20.69 8.77
C MET A 50 4.72 20.88 9.49
N GLU A 51 4.68 21.14 10.80
CA GLU A 51 5.88 21.25 11.64
C GLU A 51 6.69 19.95 11.64
N HIS A 52 6.03 18.82 11.85
CA HIS A 52 6.65 17.51 11.78
C HIS A 52 7.31 17.26 10.41
N THR A 53 6.61 17.54 9.30
CA THR A 53 7.18 17.40 7.96
C THR A 53 8.41 18.30 7.76
N LEU A 54 8.35 19.55 8.23
CA LEU A 54 9.48 20.46 8.16
C LEU A 54 10.68 19.97 8.98
N ASN A 55 10.43 19.42 10.18
CA ASN A 55 11.47 18.85 11.03
C ASN A 55 12.13 17.62 10.38
N VAL A 56 11.35 16.76 9.73
CA VAL A 56 11.89 15.62 8.95
C VAL A 56 12.78 16.13 7.82
N ILE A 57 12.34 17.11 7.02
CA ILE A 57 13.12 17.65 5.90
C ILE A 57 14.44 18.27 6.38
N ASN A 58 14.38 19.05 7.46
CA ASN A 58 15.53 19.79 7.99
C ASN A 58 16.45 18.97 8.90
N SER A 59 16.09 17.72 9.21
CA SER A 59 16.92 16.83 10.03
C SER A 59 18.21 16.42 9.33
N ASP A 60 19.20 15.98 10.09
CA ASP A 60 20.49 15.55 9.57
C ASP A 60 20.36 14.27 8.75
N ASP A 61 21.13 14.18 7.67
CA ASP A 61 21.30 12.92 6.93
C ASP A 61 22.14 11.94 7.74
N ILE A 62 21.65 10.71 7.85
CA ILE A 62 22.34 9.62 8.53
C ILE A 62 22.75 8.53 7.55
N SER A 63 23.84 7.82 7.85
CA SER A 63 24.29 6.66 7.07
C SER A 63 23.47 5.40 7.38
N ASP A 64 23.50 4.39 6.50
CA ASP A 64 22.85 3.09 6.76
C ASP A 64 23.33 2.42 8.06
N VAL A 65 24.60 2.62 8.41
CA VAL A 65 25.20 2.12 9.65
C VAL A 65 24.60 2.83 10.86
N GLU A 66 24.44 4.14 10.77
CA GLU A 66 23.87 4.97 11.83
C GLU A 66 22.37 4.75 12.00
N TYR A 67 21.63 4.67 10.90
CA TYR A 67 20.24 4.25 10.88
C TYR A 67 20.05 2.92 11.62
N THR A 68 20.88 1.92 11.30
CA THR A 68 20.82 0.60 11.98
C THR A 68 21.10 0.71 13.47
N LYS A 69 22.08 1.52 13.89
CA LYS A 69 22.39 1.74 15.31
C LYS A 69 21.22 2.40 16.04
N LEU A 70 20.62 3.42 15.45
CA LEU A 70 19.50 4.16 16.04
C LEU A 70 18.23 3.29 16.13
N GLN A 71 17.95 2.46 15.14
CA GLN A 71 16.83 1.49 15.16
C GLN A 71 16.94 0.47 16.31
N HIS A 72 18.16 0.15 16.75
CA HIS A 72 18.41 -0.76 17.88
C HIS A 72 18.67 -0.04 19.21
N ALA A 73 18.62 1.29 19.24
CA ALA A 73 18.84 2.04 20.47
C ALA A 73 17.61 1.97 21.39
N ASN A 74 17.85 1.79 22.69
CA ASN A 74 16.77 1.73 23.69
C ASN A 74 16.05 3.08 23.86
N LYS A 75 16.72 4.18 23.54
CA LYS A 75 16.19 5.54 23.59
C LYS A 75 16.86 6.37 22.50
N ILE A 76 16.07 7.14 21.78
CA ILE A 76 16.51 8.11 20.78
C ILE A 76 15.91 9.48 21.11
N LEU A 77 16.61 10.52 20.71
CA LEU A 77 16.14 11.90 20.75
C LEU A 77 15.13 12.15 19.63
N GLU A 78 14.34 13.21 19.78
CA GLU A 78 13.36 13.59 18.77
C GLU A 78 14.02 14.00 17.43
N SER A 79 15.17 14.69 17.48
CA SER A 79 15.96 15.00 16.28
C SER A 79 16.46 13.74 15.55
N GLU A 80 16.90 12.73 16.30
CA GLU A 80 17.33 11.43 15.76
C GLU A 80 16.15 10.68 15.14
N TYR A 81 14.96 10.77 15.74
CA TYR A 81 13.74 10.21 15.18
C TYR A 81 13.41 10.84 13.81
N PHE A 82 13.52 12.16 13.68
CA PHE A 82 13.33 12.83 12.39
C PHE A 82 14.38 12.44 11.35
N SER A 83 15.64 12.27 11.75
CA SER A 83 16.70 11.77 10.87
C SER A 83 16.44 10.34 10.38
N ILE A 84 15.89 9.47 11.24
CA ILE A 84 15.45 8.13 10.86
C ILE A 84 14.34 8.20 9.80
N GLU A 85 13.30 9.01 10.04
CA GLU A 85 12.20 9.16 9.09
C GLU A 85 12.66 9.75 7.75
N LYS A 86 13.59 10.71 7.77
CA LYS A 86 14.22 11.26 6.57
C LYS A 86 14.96 10.18 5.79
N HIS A 87 15.77 9.36 6.46
CA HIS A 87 16.46 8.22 5.84
C HIS A 87 15.47 7.21 5.26
N GLU A 88 14.41 6.84 5.98
CA GLU A 88 13.39 5.93 5.50
C GLU A 88 12.61 6.48 4.30
N CYS A 89 12.29 7.78 4.31
CA CYS A 89 11.63 8.46 3.20
C CYS A 89 12.52 8.43 1.95
N LYS A 90 13.79 8.86 2.07
CA LYS A 90 14.76 8.86 0.96
C LYS A 90 14.98 7.45 0.41
N SER A 91 15.17 6.47 1.29
CA SER A 91 15.43 5.08 0.89
C SER A 91 14.21 4.43 0.23
N GLN A 92 13.01 4.55 0.80
CA GLN A 92 11.81 3.92 0.23
C GLN A 92 11.38 4.57 -1.09
N LEU A 93 11.46 5.89 -1.21
CA LEU A 93 11.09 6.62 -2.43
C LEU A 93 12.22 6.67 -3.48
N ALA A 94 13.41 6.13 -3.16
CA ALA A 94 14.60 6.16 -3.98
C ALA A 94 15.04 7.57 -4.38
N LEU A 95 14.98 8.53 -3.44
CA LEU A 95 15.38 9.91 -3.70
C LEU A 95 16.91 10.03 -3.79
N ASP A 96 17.38 10.84 -4.74
CA ASP A 96 18.80 11.23 -4.85
C ASP A 96 19.10 12.56 -4.14
N ASN A 97 18.07 13.40 -4.05
CA ASN A 97 18.14 14.72 -3.42
C ASN A 97 17.39 14.71 -2.09
N GLU A 98 17.45 15.84 -1.40
CA GLU A 98 16.64 16.11 -0.22
C GLU A 98 15.14 15.94 -0.49
N PRO A 99 14.41 15.31 0.45
CA PRO A 99 12.97 15.14 0.30
C PRO A 99 12.27 16.49 0.34
N LEU A 100 11.28 16.65 -0.53
CA LEU A 100 10.36 17.78 -0.50
C LEU A 100 9.19 17.49 0.45
N GLU A 101 8.42 18.53 0.80
CA GLU A 101 7.20 18.39 1.60
C GLU A 101 6.25 17.34 1.00
N GLU A 102 6.10 17.35 -0.33
CA GLU A 102 5.26 16.39 -1.05
C GLU A 102 5.75 14.94 -0.92
N ASP A 103 7.06 14.71 -0.86
CA ASP A 103 7.64 13.38 -0.70
C ASP A 103 7.32 12.81 0.69
N VAL A 104 7.55 13.61 1.75
CA VAL A 104 7.29 13.19 3.14
C VAL A 104 5.79 12.96 3.37
N LEU A 105 4.94 13.84 2.84
CA LEU A 105 3.49 13.69 2.93
C LEU A 105 2.97 12.48 2.15
N PHE A 106 3.60 12.15 1.03
CA PHE A 106 3.27 10.97 0.23
C PHE A 106 3.74 9.68 0.89
N TRP A 107 4.94 9.68 1.49
CA TRP A 107 5.53 8.56 2.21
C TRP A 107 4.69 8.13 3.42
N ASP A 108 4.09 9.09 4.13
CA ASP A 108 3.11 8.90 5.21
C ASP A 108 3.59 7.91 6.29
N GLY A 109 4.82 8.09 6.80
CA GLY A 109 5.36 7.25 7.87
C GLY A 109 5.57 5.79 7.45
N GLY A 110 6.01 5.56 6.22
CA GLY A 110 6.27 4.21 5.68
C GLY A 110 5.03 3.45 5.21
N ARG A 111 3.82 4.01 5.40
CA ARG A 111 2.56 3.36 4.99
C ARG A 111 2.45 3.16 3.49
N ILE A 112 3.21 3.92 2.69
CA ILE A 112 3.22 3.77 1.23
C ILE A 112 3.99 2.53 0.76
N LYS A 113 4.93 1.98 1.55
CA LYS A 113 5.82 0.89 1.11
C LYS A 113 5.09 -0.27 0.45
N PRO A 114 4.01 -0.84 1.04
CA PRO A 114 3.28 -1.91 0.38
C PRO A 114 2.71 -1.47 -0.98
N ALA A 115 2.23 -0.24 -1.10
CA ALA A 115 1.70 0.25 -2.37
C ALA A 115 2.76 0.39 -3.47
N LEU A 116 4.01 0.75 -3.11
CA LEU A 116 5.13 0.75 -4.04
C LEU A 116 5.42 -0.66 -4.55
N GLU A 117 5.57 -1.63 -3.65
CA GLU A 117 5.84 -3.03 -3.98
C GLU A 117 4.74 -3.64 -4.84
N ARG A 118 3.46 -3.42 -4.49
CA ARG A 118 2.32 -3.88 -5.30
C ARG A 118 2.31 -3.24 -6.68
N PHE A 119 2.67 -1.96 -6.79
CA PHE A 119 2.72 -1.28 -8.08
C PHE A 119 3.86 -1.82 -8.97
N GLU A 120 5.02 -2.10 -8.38
CA GLU A 120 6.12 -2.81 -9.06
C GLU A 120 5.63 -4.16 -9.59
N ILE A 121 4.97 -4.97 -8.76
CA ILE A 121 4.41 -6.27 -9.15
C ILE A 121 3.46 -6.15 -10.34
N VAL A 122 2.44 -5.28 -10.25
CA VAL A 122 1.42 -5.22 -11.30
C VAL A 122 1.91 -4.58 -12.60
N THR A 123 3.07 -3.91 -12.57
CA THR A 123 3.70 -3.32 -13.78
C THR A 123 4.87 -4.12 -14.34
N ALA A 124 5.36 -5.12 -13.60
CA ALA A 124 6.42 -6.03 -14.05
C ALA A 124 5.97 -7.00 -15.16
N GLN A 125 6.97 -7.65 -15.79
CA GLN A 125 6.75 -8.71 -16.77
C GLN A 125 6.34 -10.00 -16.06
N THR A 126 5.62 -10.86 -16.79
CA THR A 126 5.13 -12.15 -16.25
C THR A 126 6.27 -13.04 -15.76
N ASN A 127 7.43 -13.02 -16.41
CA ASN A 127 8.60 -13.79 -15.99
C ASN A 127 9.15 -13.32 -14.63
N ASP A 128 9.23 -12.01 -14.39
CA ASP A 128 9.72 -11.44 -13.12
C ASP A 128 8.79 -11.83 -11.96
N ILE A 129 7.48 -11.86 -12.23
CA ILE A 129 6.44 -12.25 -11.28
C ILE A 129 6.56 -13.74 -10.91
N SER A 130 6.68 -14.62 -11.91
CA SER A 130 6.85 -16.05 -11.68
C SER A 130 8.11 -16.35 -10.86
N MET A 131 9.21 -15.68 -11.18
CA MET A 131 10.47 -15.82 -10.46
C MET A 131 10.36 -15.33 -9.00
N LEU A 132 9.60 -14.26 -8.74
CA LEU A 132 9.35 -13.80 -7.37
C LEU A 132 8.54 -14.83 -6.58
N ASP A 133 7.45 -15.35 -7.15
CA ASP A 133 6.64 -16.37 -6.49
C ASP A 133 7.44 -17.66 -6.24
N GLU A 134 8.31 -18.08 -7.16
CA GLU A 134 9.22 -19.22 -6.99
C GLU A 134 10.20 -18.99 -5.84
N TYR A 135 10.91 -17.87 -5.85
CA TYR A 135 11.81 -17.47 -4.76
C TYR A 135 11.12 -17.48 -3.39
N GLU A 136 9.93 -16.86 -3.28
CA GLU A 136 9.18 -16.83 -2.04
C GLU A 136 8.66 -18.22 -1.65
N SER A 137 8.35 -19.08 -2.61
CA SER A 137 7.91 -20.45 -2.35
C SER A 137 8.99 -21.30 -1.70
N GLU A 138 10.24 -21.10 -2.09
CA GLU A 138 11.40 -21.84 -1.59
C GLU A 138 11.96 -21.26 -0.30
N THR A 139 11.97 -19.93 -0.16
CA THR A 139 12.63 -19.25 0.95
C THR A 139 11.69 -18.88 2.11
N MET A 140 10.39 -18.74 1.86
CA MET A 140 9.44 -18.30 2.88
C MET A 140 8.52 -19.43 3.34
N THR A 141 8.55 -19.70 4.65
CA THR A 141 7.73 -20.76 5.26
C THR A 141 6.29 -20.32 5.51
N ALA A 142 6.09 -19.10 6.00
CA ALA A 142 4.75 -18.63 6.38
C ALA A 142 4.03 -17.96 5.20
N ALA A 143 2.79 -18.37 4.95
CA ALA A 143 1.94 -17.82 3.90
C ALA A 143 1.78 -16.29 3.98
N LYS A 144 1.70 -15.74 5.20
CA LYS A 144 1.55 -14.29 5.44
C LYS A 144 2.75 -13.44 5.00
N ASP A 145 3.92 -14.06 4.80
CA ASP A 145 5.14 -13.36 4.45
C ASP A 145 5.33 -13.30 2.92
N LYS A 146 4.55 -14.09 2.16
CA LYS A 146 4.55 -14.13 0.70
C LYS A 146 3.75 -12.97 0.12
N SER A 147 4.19 -12.45 -1.02
CA SER A 147 3.54 -11.35 -1.72
C SER A 147 2.33 -11.81 -2.55
N TYR A 148 2.29 -13.06 -3.00
CA TYR A 148 1.28 -13.56 -3.95
C TYR A 148 1.26 -12.73 -5.24
N ALA A 149 2.43 -12.56 -5.86
CA ALA A 149 2.64 -11.60 -6.94
C ALA A 149 1.76 -11.90 -8.16
N THR A 150 1.61 -13.18 -8.53
CA THR A 150 0.71 -13.63 -9.60
C THR A 150 -0.75 -13.24 -9.34
N SER A 151 -1.29 -13.54 -8.15
CA SER A 151 -2.67 -13.18 -7.78
C SER A 151 -2.89 -11.66 -7.81
N GLN A 152 -1.93 -10.87 -7.30
CA GLN A 152 -2.01 -9.42 -7.35
C GLN A 152 -2.11 -8.90 -8.79
N LYS A 153 -1.26 -9.41 -9.69
CA LYS A 153 -1.26 -9.05 -11.13
C LYS A 153 -2.58 -9.38 -11.81
N ILE A 154 -3.11 -10.58 -11.57
CA ILE A 154 -4.35 -11.04 -12.20
C ILE A 154 -5.56 -10.22 -11.73
N ILE A 155 -5.70 -10.01 -10.42
CA ILE A 155 -6.81 -9.25 -9.86
C ILE A 155 -6.76 -7.81 -10.37
N PHE A 156 -5.59 -7.17 -10.31
CA PHE A 156 -5.40 -5.82 -10.82
C PHE A 156 -5.74 -5.72 -12.31
N SER A 157 -5.22 -6.63 -13.13
CA SER A 157 -5.45 -6.62 -14.57
C SER A 157 -6.92 -6.85 -14.92
N SER A 158 -7.60 -7.74 -14.19
CA SER A 158 -9.04 -8.00 -14.36
C SER A 158 -9.88 -6.77 -14.05
N VAL A 159 -9.60 -6.09 -12.93
CA VAL A 159 -10.26 -4.81 -12.59
C VAL A 159 -9.99 -3.77 -13.67
N MET A 160 -8.74 -3.61 -14.11
CA MET A 160 -8.40 -2.64 -15.15
C MET A 160 -9.10 -2.91 -16.48
N ASN A 161 -9.27 -4.18 -16.86
CA ASN A 161 -9.98 -4.55 -18.08
C ASN A 161 -11.48 -4.25 -17.99
N LEU A 162 -12.11 -4.52 -16.85
CA LEU A 162 -13.51 -4.18 -16.60
C LEU A 162 -13.74 -2.66 -16.66
N LEU A 163 -12.84 -1.86 -16.09
CA LEU A 163 -12.89 -0.41 -16.19
C LEU A 163 -12.69 0.12 -17.62
N GLN A 164 -11.97 -0.62 -18.46
CA GLN A 164 -11.66 -0.23 -19.85
C GLN A 164 -12.63 -0.80 -20.88
N ASP A 165 -13.59 -1.62 -20.48
CA ASP A 165 -14.50 -2.34 -21.39
C ASP A 165 -13.75 -3.18 -22.43
N LYS A 166 -12.62 -3.75 -21.99
CA LYS A 166 -11.95 -4.81 -22.73
C LYS A 166 -12.68 -6.10 -22.35
N LYS A 167 -13.40 -6.69 -23.32
CA LYS A 167 -14.06 -7.99 -23.13
C LYS A 167 -13.07 -8.95 -22.46
N GLN A 168 -13.42 -9.45 -21.28
CA GLN A 168 -12.75 -10.63 -20.73
C GLN A 168 -12.89 -11.73 -21.79
N GLN A 169 -11.78 -12.32 -22.23
CA GLN A 169 -11.88 -13.64 -22.84
C GLN A 169 -12.45 -14.55 -21.75
N LYS A 170 -13.55 -15.25 -22.05
CA LYS A 170 -14.29 -16.13 -21.12
C LYS A 170 -13.30 -16.88 -20.22
N ALA A 171 -13.21 -16.48 -18.95
CA ALA A 171 -12.72 -17.38 -17.93
C ALA A 171 -13.78 -18.46 -17.74
N ASN A 172 -13.37 -19.72 -17.66
CA ASN A 172 -14.28 -20.80 -17.28
C ASN A 172 -14.92 -20.46 -15.92
N PRO A 173 -16.21 -20.77 -15.71
CA PRO A 173 -16.84 -20.57 -14.41
C PRO A 173 -16.07 -21.38 -13.36
N LEU A 174 -15.58 -20.70 -12.32
CA LEU A 174 -15.05 -21.35 -11.12
C LEU A 174 -16.22 -22.07 -10.42
N GLU A 175 -16.06 -23.37 -10.15
CA GLU A 175 -17.06 -24.13 -9.39
C GLU A 175 -17.21 -23.55 -7.97
N PRO A 176 -18.44 -23.51 -7.43
CA PRO A 176 -18.70 -23.00 -6.10
C PRO A 176 -18.11 -23.95 -5.04
N GLN A 177 -16.98 -23.59 -4.45
CA GLN A 177 -16.46 -24.32 -3.29
C GLN A 177 -17.15 -23.87 -2.00
N THR A 178 -17.81 -24.83 -1.39
CA THR A 178 -18.41 -24.80 -0.06
C THR A 178 -17.36 -24.59 1.04
N ASP A 179 -17.79 -23.91 2.10
CA ASP A 179 -17.03 -23.66 3.32
C ASP A 179 -16.22 -24.89 3.79
N LYS A 180 -14.89 -24.80 3.69
CA LYS A 180 -13.95 -25.42 4.63
C LYS A 180 -12.57 -24.79 4.48
N LEU A 181 -12.04 -24.30 5.59
CA LEU A 181 -10.63 -24.00 5.77
C LEU A 181 -9.80 -25.21 5.29
N SER A 182 -9.11 -25.06 4.15
CA SER A 182 -7.91 -25.81 3.79
C SER A 182 -7.31 -25.19 2.54
N ILE A 183 -6.28 -24.36 2.70
CA ILE A 183 -5.34 -24.05 1.62
C ILE A 183 -4.48 -25.31 1.48
N THR A 184 -4.91 -26.24 0.64
CA THR A 184 -4.06 -27.35 0.21
C THR A 184 -3.30 -26.94 -1.04
N LYS A 185 -1.99 -27.22 -1.00
CA LYS A 185 -1.03 -27.12 -2.09
C LYS A 185 -1.62 -27.70 -3.37
N GLU A 186 -2.02 -26.85 -4.30
CA GLU A 186 -2.01 -27.08 -5.73
C GLU A 186 -2.34 -25.74 -6.40
N THR A 187 -1.42 -25.31 -7.24
CA THR A 187 -1.42 -24.06 -7.99
C THR A 187 -2.75 -23.87 -8.73
N LEU A 188 -3.64 -23.01 -8.24
CA LEU A 188 -4.81 -22.56 -8.99
C LEU A 188 -4.32 -21.64 -10.12
N HIS A 189 -4.12 -22.24 -11.30
CA HIS A 189 -3.89 -21.52 -12.55
C HIS A 189 -5.12 -20.72 -12.93
N LEU A 190 -5.16 -19.45 -12.55
CA LEU A 190 -5.98 -18.46 -13.23
C LEU A 190 -5.39 -18.22 -14.62
N SER A 191 -6.23 -18.28 -15.65
CA SER A 191 -5.81 -18.10 -17.04
C SER A 191 -5.20 -16.71 -17.25
N VAL A 192 -3.97 -16.70 -17.78
CA VAL A 192 -3.15 -15.51 -18.05
C VAL A 192 -3.94 -14.50 -18.88
N ILE A 193 -4.15 -13.31 -18.32
CA ILE A 193 -4.74 -12.16 -19.01
C ILE A 193 -3.60 -11.25 -19.49
N SER A 194 -3.41 -11.19 -20.81
CA SER A 194 -2.66 -10.21 -21.63
C SER A 194 -1.62 -9.31 -20.92
N ASP A 195 -0.35 -9.45 -21.37
CA ASP A 195 0.87 -8.80 -20.87
C ASP A 195 0.91 -7.24 -20.86
N ASN A 196 -0.15 -6.54 -21.28
CA ASN A 196 -0.15 -5.09 -21.50
C ASN A 196 -1.13 -4.28 -20.64
N THR A 197 -1.46 -4.76 -19.43
CA THR A 197 -2.44 -4.06 -18.56
C THR A 197 -1.79 -3.01 -17.66
N LYS A 198 -1.23 -1.95 -18.27
CA LYS A 198 -0.77 -0.74 -17.54
C LYS A 198 -1.99 0.05 -17.01
N PRO A 199 -1.86 0.84 -15.92
CA PRO A 199 -2.91 1.74 -15.46
C PRO A 199 -3.38 2.62 -16.62
N SER A 200 -4.69 2.60 -16.91
CA SER A 200 -5.27 3.38 -18.00
C SER A 200 -5.85 4.69 -17.50
N LEU A 201 -5.59 5.76 -18.24
CA LEU A 201 -6.20 7.07 -18.04
C LEU A 201 -7.57 7.18 -18.73
N LYS A 202 -8.11 6.09 -19.28
CA LYS A 202 -9.45 6.11 -19.87
C LYS A 202 -10.50 6.34 -18.77
N ARG A 203 -11.50 7.16 -19.12
CA ARG A 203 -12.66 7.41 -18.26
C ARG A 203 -13.56 6.18 -18.20
N TYR A 204 -14.16 5.94 -17.04
CA TYR A 204 -15.12 4.86 -16.78
C TYR A 204 -16.35 5.39 -16.06
N ASN A 205 -17.51 4.76 -16.29
CA ASN A 205 -18.81 5.13 -15.71
C ASN A 205 -19.14 4.26 -14.48
N SER A 206 -20.28 4.51 -13.84
CA SER A 206 -20.75 3.75 -12.69
C SER A 206 -20.92 2.26 -13.00
N GLU A 207 -21.46 1.90 -14.16
CA GLU A 207 -21.68 0.49 -14.55
C GLU A 207 -20.37 -0.32 -14.55
N ARG A 208 -19.30 0.27 -15.09
CA ARG A 208 -17.97 -0.36 -15.10
C ARG A 208 -17.37 -0.48 -13.70
N ILE A 209 -17.62 0.50 -12.83
CA ILE A 209 -17.23 0.43 -11.43
C ILE A 209 -17.98 -0.72 -10.76
N THR A 210 -19.29 -0.82 -10.94
CA THR A 210 -20.12 -1.91 -10.40
C THR A 210 -19.59 -3.27 -10.84
N ALA A 211 -19.29 -3.45 -12.13
CA ALA A 211 -18.72 -4.70 -12.64
C ALA A 211 -17.36 -5.05 -12.01
N ALA A 212 -16.49 -4.05 -11.82
CA ALA A 212 -15.21 -4.25 -11.12
C ALA A 212 -15.40 -4.64 -9.65
N ILE A 213 -16.38 -4.05 -8.96
CA ILE A 213 -16.72 -4.41 -7.58
C ILE A 213 -17.33 -5.81 -7.51
N ASP A 214 -18.19 -6.18 -8.45
CA ASP A 214 -18.78 -7.54 -8.54
C ASP A 214 -17.67 -8.59 -8.70
N TYR A 215 -16.68 -8.32 -9.54
CA TYR A 215 -15.50 -9.18 -9.67
C TYR A 215 -14.71 -9.30 -8.35
N LEU A 216 -14.47 -8.19 -7.64
CA LEU A 216 -13.77 -8.21 -6.35
C LEU A 216 -14.55 -8.96 -5.27
N ILE A 217 -15.88 -8.88 -5.27
CA ILE A 217 -16.75 -9.64 -4.37
C ILE A 217 -16.68 -11.14 -4.69
N ALA A 218 -16.76 -11.51 -5.98
CA ALA A 218 -16.68 -12.90 -6.40
C ALA A 218 -15.33 -13.55 -6.05
N ASN A 219 -14.25 -12.75 -6.03
CA ASN A 219 -12.88 -13.21 -5.76
C ASN A 219 -12.34 -12.71 -4.41
N TYR A 220 -13.21 -12.44 -3.42
CA TYR A 220 -12.82 -11.78 -2.18
C TYR A 220 -11.77 -12.54 -1.37
N ALA A 221 -11.81 -13.88 -1.40
CA ALA A 221 -10.89 -14.73 -0.63
C ALA A 221 -9.45 -14.57 -1.14
N GLU A 222 -9.28 -14.60 -2.46
CA GLU A 222 -7.98 -14.39 -3.10
C GLU A 222 -7.51 -12.95 -2.94
N ALA A 223 -8.40 -11.96 -3.13
CA ALA A 223 -8.07 -10.56 -2.90
C ALA A 223 -7.63 -10.30 -1.45
N SER A 224 -8.25 -10.99 -0.48
CA SER A 224 -7.86 -10.89 0.92
C SER A 224 -6.52 -11.56 1.19
N ALA A 225 -6.26 -12.74 0.61
CA ALA A 225 -5.00 -13.46 0.75
C ALA A 225 -3.82 -12.67 0.14
N ALA A 226 -4.03 -12.06 -1.02
CA ALA A 226 -3.05 -11.19 -1.68
C ALA A 226 -2.93 -9.78 -1.04
N GLY A 227 -3.59 -9.53 0.10
CA GLY A 227 -3.49 -8.27 0.83
C GLY A 227 -4.12 -7.06 0.14
N LEU A 228 -5.03 -7.27 -0.82
CA LEU A 228 -5.73 -6.21 -1.57
C LEU A 228 -6.98 -5.70 -0.85
N GLY A 229 -7.48 -6.46 0.13
CA GLY A 229 -8.61 -6.10 0.98
C GLY A 229 -9.67 -7.18 1.02
N ASN A 230 -10.54 -7.09 2.02
CA ASN A 230 -11.67 -7.99 2.17
C ASN A 230 -12.93 -7.37 1.57
N PHE A 231 -13.45 -7.99 0.51
CA PHE A 231 -14.62 -7.55 -0.25
C PHE A 231 -15.88 -8.38 0.02
N LYS A 232 -15.89 -9.26 1.04
CA LYS A 232 -16.98 -10.22 1.32
C LYS A 232 -18.36 -9.57 1.47
N SER A 233 -18.43 -8.41 2.12
CA SER A 233 -19.67 -7.66 2.32
C SER A 233 -19.41 -6.17 2.22
N LEU A 234 -19.98 -5.52 1.21
CA LEU A 234 -19.78 -4.11 0.93
C LEU A 234 -21.11 -3.38 0.80
N ASN A 235 -21.13 -2.12 1.21
CA ASN A 235 -22.27 -1.25 0.96
C ASN A 235 -22.23 -0.74 -0.49
N ARG A 236 -23.12 -1.26 -1.33
CA ARG A 236 -23.18 -0.97 -2.78
C ARG A 236 -23.45 0.50 -3.11
N LYS A 237 -23.94 1.29 -2.15
CA LYS A 237 -24.09 2.75 -2.30
C LYS A 237 -22.74 3.46 -2.50
N TYR A 238 -21.63 2.81 -2.18
CA TYR A 238 -20.29 3.39 -2.17
C TYR A 238 -19.30 2.70 -3.10
N ASP A 239 -19.75 2.03 -4.17
CA ASP A 239 -18.89 1.29 -5.12
C ASP A 239 -17.72 2.12 -5.66
N ALA A 240 -17.94 3.40 -6.00
CA ALA A 240 -16.85 4.29 -6.43
C ALA A 240 -15.80 4.49 -5.32
N ARG A 241 -16.22 4.67 -4.06
CA ARG A 241 -15.31 4.81 -2.93
C ARG A 241 -14.56 3.50 -2.66
N THR A 242 -15.25 2.37 -2.74
CA THR A 242 -14.66 1.03 -2.63
C THR A 242 -13.59 0.82 -3.68
N LEU A 243 -13.85 1.19 -4.94
CA LEU A 243 -12.85 1.16 -6.00
C LEU A 243 -11.66 2.07 -5.67
N GLY A 244 -11.92 3.26 -5.14
CA GLY A 244 -10.86 4.15 -4.66
C GLY A 244 -9.97 3.51 -3.59
N TYR A 245 -10.54 2.75 -2.65
CA TYR A 245 -9.75 2.00 -1.66
C TYR A 245 -8.92 0.89 -2.28
N PHE A 246 -9.45 0.16 -3.26
CA PHE A 246 -8.70 -0.83 -4.02
C PHE A 246 -7.52 -0.18 -4.76
N LEU A 247 -7.77 0.90 -5.50
CA LEU A 247 -6.72 1.63 -6.25
C LEU A 247 -5.63 2.19 -5.33
N LYS A 248 -6.00 2.67 -4.14
CA LYS A 248 -5.05 3.17 -3.14
C LYS A 248 -4.03 2.11 -2.70
N ARG A 249 -4.37 0.80 -2.78
CA ARG A 249 -3.42 -0.29 -2.48
C ARG A 249 -2.25 -0.35 -3.46
N PHE A 250 -2.37 0.30 -4.61
CA PHE A 250 -1.35 0.41 -5.65
C PHE A 250 -0.83 1.84 -5.81
N GLY A 251 -1.09 2.72 -4.85
CA GLY A 251 -0.68 4.14 -4.90
C GLY A 251 -1.46 4.99 -5.90
N LEU A 252 -2.53 4.43 -6.49
CA LEU A 252 -3.34 5.10 -7.50
C LEU A 252 -4.50 5.85 -6.84
N LYS A 253 -4.82 7.01 -7.41
CA LYS A 253 -6.00 7.80 -7.05
C LYS A 253 -6.94 7.85 -8.24
N HIS A 254 -8.22 8.02 -7.98
CA HIS A 254 -9.19 8.34 -9.02
C HIS A 254 -10.07 9.51 -8.58
N SER A 255 -10.58 10.24 -9.54
CA SER A 255 -11.48 11.37 -9.30
C SER A 255 -12.68 11.32 -10.22
N ALA A 256 -13.76 11.97 -9.80
CA ALA A 256 -14.89 12.22 -10.68
C ALA A 256 -14.51 13.30 -11.70
N VAL A 257 -14.95 13.12 -12.95
CA VAL A 257 -14.66 14.02 -14.07
C VAL A 257 -15.93 14.27 -14.87
N GLY A 258 -16.18 15.53 -15.25
CA GLY A 258 -17.36 15.95 -16.03
C GLY A 258 -18.56 16.40 -15.18
N ASP A 259 -19.68 16.69 -15.85
CA ASP A 259 -20.89 17.23 -15.24
C ASP A 259 -21.65 16.21 -14.38
N ASN A 260 -22.33 16.69 -13.34
CA ASN A 260 -23.02 15.86 -12.33
C ASN A 260 -24.08 14.90 -12.89
N LYS A 261 -24.60 15.14 -14.10
CA LYS A 261 -25.64 14.30 -14.72
C LYS A 261 -25.09 13.00 -15.32
N ASP A 262 -23.81 12.98 -15.73
CA ASP A 262 -23.11 11.82 -16.28
C ASP A 262 -21.74 11.66 -15.62
N ARG A 263 -21.76 11.43 -14.30
CA ARG A 263 -20.54 11.37 -13.49
C ARG A 263 -19.64 10.22 -13.95
N LYS A 264 -18.56 10.56 -14.63
CA LYS A 264 -17.48 9.64 -15.00
C LYS A 264 -16.36 9.71 -13.97
N TYR A 265 -15.51 8.71 -13.98
CA TYR A 265 -14.33 8.63 -13.13
C TYR A 265 -13.09 8.35 -13.98
N GLN A 266 -11.94 8.75 -13.48
CA GLN A 266 -10.65 8.54 -14.14
C GLN A 266 -9.57 8.34 -13.09
N ILE A 267 -8.65 7.39 -13.33
CA ILE A 267 -7.41 7.31 -12.56
C ILE A 267 -6.61 8.58 -12.85
N THR A 268 -6.16 9.27 -11.81
CA THR A 268 -5.46 10.55 -11.96
C THR A 268 -4.09 10.32 -12.58
N GLU A 269 -3.78 11.10 -13.62
CA GLU A 269 -2.50 11.04 -14.31
C GLU A 269 -1.32 11.27 -13.37
N GLU A 270 -1.45 12.26 -12.48
CA GLU A 270 -0.48 12.56 -11.42
C GLU A 270 -0.08 11.31 -10.61
N SER A 271 -1.06 10.55 -10.10
CA SER A 271 -0.76 9.33 -9.33
C SER A 271 -0.06 8.25 -10.15
N VAL A 272 -0.35 8.16 -11.46
CA VAL A 272 0.30 7.18 -12.34
C VAL A 272 1.74 7.59 -12.64
N LEU A 273 1.97 8.87 -12.94
CA LEU A 273 3.30 9.41 -13.22
C LEU A 273 4.20 9.32 -11.98
N MET A 274 3.68 9.69 -10.82
CA MET A 274 4.38 9.59 -9.53
C MET A 274 4.82 8.14 -9.25
N MET A 275 3.90 7.18 -9.30
CA MET A 275 4.20 5.78 -9.03
C MET A 275 5.20 5.18 -10.05
N LYS A 276 5.07 5.55 -11.34
CA LYS A 276 6.05 5.14 -12.37
C LYS A 276 7.44 5.72 -12.12
N GLY A 277 7.52 7.00 -11.78
CA GLY A 277 8.79 7.68 -11.47
C GLY A 277 9.50 7.02 -10.29
N ILE A 278 8.77 6.76 -9.20
CA ILE A 278 9.30 6.09 -8.02
C ILE A 278 9.76 4.67 -8.36
N THR A 279 8.93 3.90 -9.08
CA THR A 279 9.26 2.53 -9.51
C THR A 279 10.55 2.49 -10.34
N ASN A 280 10.70 3.39 -11.31
CA ASN A 280 11.90 3.45 -12.14
C ASN A 280 13.16 3.76 -11.30
N ARG A 281 13.09 4.74 -10.39
CA ARG A 281 14.21 5.04 -9.47
C ARG A 281 14.56 3.84 -8.60
N ARG A 282 13.56 3.15 -8.04
CA ARG A 282 13.75 1.96 -7.21
C ARG A 282 14.37 0.79 -7.96
N GLN A 283 14.02 0.61 -9.24
CA GLN A 283 14.65 -0.36 -10.13
C GLN A 283 16.12 -0.03 -10.40
N ILE A 284 16.42 1.23 -10.75
CA ILE A 284 17.80 1.70 -11.00
C ILE A 284 18.67 1.52 -9.76
N LYS A 285 18.15 1.87 -8.57
CA LYS A 285 18.86 1.72 -7.29
C LYS A 285 18.89 0.28 -6.75
N GLN A 286 18.32 -0.69 -7.47
CA GLN A 286 18.26 -2.09 -7.05
C GLN A 286 17.65 -2.28 -5.65
N ILE A 287 16.54 -1.59 -5.37
CA ILE A 287 15.76 -1.72 -4.13
C ILE A 287 14.30 -2.11 -4.39
N SER A 288 14.00 -2.56 -5.62
CA SER A 288 12.71 -3.13 -5.98
C SER A 288 12.42 -4.43 -5.23
N VAL A 289 11.15 -4.79 -5.09
CA VAL A 289 10.65 -6.05 -4.52
C VAL A 289 11.29 -7.29 -5.19
N PHE A 290 11.67 -7.18 -6.47
CA PHE A 290 12.31 -8.27 -7.22
C PHE A 290 13.79 -8.48 -6.93
N LYS A 291 14.44 -7.61 -6.12
CA LYS A 291 15.89 -7.66 -5.89
C LYS A 291 16.36 -9.04 -5.43
N GLN A 292 15.73 -9.59 -4.39
CA GLN A 292 16.16 -10.86 -3.79
C GLN A 292 15.91 -12.05 -4.72
N ALA A 293 14.77 -12.05 -5.44
CA ALA A 293 14.45 -13.07 -6.43
C ALA A 293 15.46 -13.06 -7.60
N ASN A 294 15.87 -11.88 -8.07
CA ASN A 294 16.91 -11.74 -9.08
C ASN A 294 18.25 -12.31 -8.59
N GLU A 295 18.69 -11.93 -7.38
CA GLU A 295 19.93 -12.42 -6.78
C GLU A 295 19.93 -13.94 -6.56
N PHE A 296 18.77 -14.51 -6.24
CA PHE A 296 18.59 -15.96 -6.08
C PHE A 296 18.77 -16.70 -7.41
N ASN A 297 18.10 -16.24 -8.47
CA ASN A 297 18.17 -16.86 -9.79
C ASN A 297 19.59 -16.77 -10.41
N PHE A 298 20.32 -15.67 -10.17
CA PHE A 298 21.72 -15.60 -10.59
C PHE A 298 22.58 -16.70 -9.95
N LYS A 299 22.37 -17.02 -8.67
CA LYS A 299 23.15 -18.04 -7.97
C LYS A 299 22.85 -19.46 -8.45
N SER A 300 21.58 -19.77 -8.74
CA SER A 300 21.20 -21.10 -9.27
C SER A 300 21.84 -21.34 -10.64
N VAL A 301 21.77 -20.37 -11.56
CA VAL A 301 22.37 -20.48 -12.89
C VAL A 301 23.90 -20.63 -12.83
N THR A 302 24.59 -19.90 -11.95
CA THR A 302 26.06 -20.04 -11.82
C THR A 302 26.50 -21.37 -11.24
N ASN A 303 25.67 -22.00 -10.41
CA ASN A 303 25.96 -23.30 -9.83
C ASN A 303 25.77 -24.44 -10.85
N GLU A 304 24.77 -24.33 -11.74
CA GLU A 304 24.54 -25.32 -12.81
C GLU A 304 25.60 -25.30 -13.91
N VAL A 305 26.22 -24.15 -14.20
CA VAL A 305 27.30 -24.03 -15.20
C VAL A 305 28.66 -24.51 -14.64
N SER A 306 28.76 -24.69 -13.32
CA SER A 306 30.00 -25.09 -12.63
C SER A 306 30.05 -26.59 -12.26
N THR A 307 29.05 -27.37 -12.67
CA THR A 307 28.97 -28.83 -12.49
C THR A 307 28.99 -29.55 -13.84
#